data_AF-A0A957FHX5-F1
#
_entry.id   AF-A0A957FHX5-F1
#
_cell.length_a   1.000
_cell.length_b   1.000
_cell.length_c   1.000
_cell.angle_alpha   90.00
_cell.angle_beta   90.00
_cell.angle_gamma   90.00
#
_symmetry.space_group_name_H-M   'P 1'
#
loop_
_entity.id
_entity.type
_entity.pdbx_description
1 polymer ?
#
loop_
_entity_poly.entity_id
_entity_poly.type
_entity_poly.pdbx_seq_one_letter_code
_entity_poly.pdbx_strand_id
1 'polypeptide(L)' 'MNDELTHYFQEMLPALEAEMRTVLQADGPPPAPFYGMLQYHMGWLDADLQPANVNSGKRIRPIMCMLACQA' A
#
# COMPACT_ATOMS: atom_id res chain seq x y z
N MET A 1 7.95 -8.93 -22.74
CA MET A 1 6.60 -8.54 -22.24
C MET A 1 6.49 -8.66 -20.73
N ASN A 2 7.03 -9.71 -20.08
CA ASN A 2 7.05 -9.77 -18.61
C ASN A 2 8.02 -8.77 -17.95
N ASP A 3 9.14 -8.44 -18.61
CA ASP A 3 10.18 -7.59 -18.01
C ASP A 3 9.76 -6.12 -17.90
N GLU A 4 9.06 -5.57 -18.89
CA GLU A 4 8.56 -4.19 -18.86
C GLU A 4 7.51 -3.98 -17.76
N LEU A 5 6.53 -4.88 -17.66
CA LEU A 5 5.54 -4.85 -16.57
C LEU A 5 6.21 -4.97 -15.20
N THR A 6 7.21 -5.84 -15.07
CA THR A 6 7.98 -5.98 -13.81
C THR A 6 8.70 -4.69 -13.46
N HIS A 7 9.33 -4.03 -14.45
CA HIS A 7 10.00 -2.75 -14.28
C HIS A 7 9.03 -1.66 -13.78
N TYR A 8 7.88 -1.50 -14.43
CA TYR A 8 6.86 -0.53 -13.99
C TYR A 8 6.35 -0.81 -12.57
N PHE A 9 6.13 -2.08 -12.22
CA PHE A 9 5.76 -2.44 -10.84
C PHE A 9 6.85 -2.06 -9.84
N GLN A 10 8.12 -2.31 -10.14
CA GLN A 10 9.25 -1.96 -9.27
C GLN A 10 9.37 -0.43 -9.06
N GLU A 11 9.05 0.36 -10.09
CA GLU A 11 9.12 1.81 -10.02
C GLU A 11 7.89 2.42 -9.30
N MET A 12 6.68 1.99 -9.67
CA MET A 12 5.45 2.62 -9.21
C MET A 12 4.98 2.12 -7.83
N LEU A 13 5.25 0.87 -7.48
CA LEU A 13 4.75 0.28 -6.24
C LEU A 13 5.28 0.99 -4.98
N PRO A 14 6.58 1.34 -4.86
CA PRO A 14 7.06 2.08 -3.69
C PRO A 14 6.37 3.43 -3.50
N ALA A 15 6.19 4.19 -4.59
CA ALA A 15 5.51 5.49 -4.53
C ALA A 15 4.03 5.35 -4.16
N LEU A 16 3.36 4.34 -4.72
CA LEU A 16 1.98 4.01 -4.39
C LEU A 16 1.82 3.64 -2.90
N GLU A 17 2.67 2.76 -2.37
CA GLU A 17 2.60 2.36 -0.97
C GLU A 17 2.89 3.54 -0.03
N ALA A 18 3.87 4.39 -0.37
CA ALA A 18 4.18 5.59 0.41
C ALA A 18 2.98 6.56 0.48
N GLU A 19 2.30 6.79 -0.65
CA GLU A 19 1.10 7.64 -0.68
C GLU A 19 -0.04 7.03 0.16
N MET A 20 -0.29 5.73 0.00
CA MET A 20 -1.33 5.03 0.76
C MET A 20 -1.07 5.07 2.27
N ARG A 21 0.19 4.87 2.70
CA ARG A 21 0.59 4.96 4.10
C ARG A 21 0.43 6.38 4.64
N THR A 22 0.76 7.39 3.84
CA THR A 22 0.59 8.80 4.19
C THR A 22 -0.89 9.15 4.41
N VAL A 23 -1.75 8.81 3.45
CA VAL A 23 -3.21 9.09 3.52
C VAL A 23 -3.86 8.40 4.73
N LEU A 24 -3.39 7.20 5.07
CA LEU A 24 -3.92 6.42 6.20
C LEU A 24 -3.16 6.64 7.51
N GLN A 25 -2.27 7.63 7.58
CA GLN A 25 -1.49 7.98 8.77
C GLN A 25 -0.77 6.75 9.38
N ALA A 26 -0.23 5.89 8.52
CA ALA A 26 0.43 4.66 8.91
C ALA A 26 1.85 4.88 9.44
N ASP A 27 2.43 6.04 9.15
CA ASP A 27 3.77 6.41 9.60
C ASP A 27 3.62 7.49 10.68
N GLY A 28 3.71 7.10 11.95
CA GLY A 28 3.46 8.03 13.06
C GLY A 28 3.21 7.34 14.41
N PRO A 29 2.78 8.12 15.42
CA PRO A 29 2.36 7.58 16.72
C PRO A 29 1.17 6.62 16.56
N PRO A 30 0.83 5.82 17.59
CA PRO A 30 -0.29 4.88 17.54
C PRO A 30 -1.55 5.54 16.96
N PRO A 31 -2.18 4.93 15.94
CA PRO A 31 -3.27 5.57 15.25
C PRO A 31 -4.50 5.65 16.15
N ALA A 32 -5.36 6.63 15.89
CA ALA A 32 -6.72 6.59 16.42
C ALA A 32 -7.39 5.26 16.00
N PRO A 33 -8.30 4.68 16.80
CA PRO A 33 -8.83 3.33 16.56
C PRO A 33 -9.37 3.10 15.14
N PHE A 34 -10.02 4.11 14.55
CA PHE A 34 -10.50 4.05 13.17
C PHE A 34 -9.38 3.88 12.15
N TYR A 35 -8.31 4.67 12.25
CA TYR A 35 -7.14 4.52 11.38
C TYR A 35 -6.43 3.18 11.63
N GLY A 36 -6.38 2.72 12.88
CA GLY A 36 -5.88 1.38 13.20
C GLY A 36 -6.63 0.27 12.45
N MET A 37 -7.96 0.33 12.40
CA MET A 37 -8.77 -0.63 11.63
C MET A 37 -8.49 -0.57 10.11
N LEU A 38 -8.29 0.63 9.56
CA LEU A 38 -7.92 0.78 8.15
C LEU A 38 -6.55 0.18 7.85
N GLN A 39 -5.57 0.42 8.72
CA GLN A 39 -4.21 -0.11 8.58
C GLN A 39 -4.18 -1.64 8.78
N TYR A 40 -5.01 -2.18 9.67
CA TYR A 40 -5.25 -3.62 9.82
C TYR A 40 -5.80 -4.24 8.51
N HIS A 41 -6.80 -3.61 7.89
CA HIS A 41 -7.33 -4.07 6.59
C HIS A 41 -6.28 -4.07 5.48
N MET A 42 -5.31 -3.16 5.56
CA MET A 42 -4.17 -3.11 4.65
C MET A 42 -3.11 -4.19 4.91
N GLY A 43 -3.20 -4.89 6.05
CA GLY A 43 -2.22 -5.89 6.50
C GLY A 43 -0.99 -5.28 7.18
N TRP A 44 -1.03 -3.98 7.51
CA TRP A 44 0.09 -3.27 8.14
C TRP A 44 0.08 -3.39 9.66
N LEU A 45 -1.07 -3.66 10.24
CA LEU A 45 -1.24 -3.93 11.67
C LEU A 45 -1.90 -5.29 11.88
N ASP A 46 -1.70 -5.89 13.05
CA ASP A 46 -2.43 -7.05 13.53
C ASP A 46 -3.71 -6.66 14.33
N ALA A 47 -4.36 -7.66 14.94
CA ALA A 47 -5.60 -7.47 15.70
C ALA A 47 -5.41 -6.63 16.98
N ASP A 48 -4.18 -6.53 17.50
CA ASP A 48 -3.81 -5.72 18.66
C ASP A 48 -3.27 -4.34 18.23
N LEU A 49 -3.45 -3.99 16.95
CA LEU A 49 -2.97 -2.77 16.31
C LEU A 49 -1.45 -2.59 16.42
N GLN A 50 -0.69 -3.69 16.46
CA GLN A 50 0.76 -3.67 16.41
C GLN A 50 1.27 -3.86 14.98
N PRO A 51 2.45 -3.30 14.63
CA PRO A 51 3.04 -3.46 13.32
C PRO A 51 3.15 -4.94 12.91
N ALA A 52 2.60 -5.26 11.75
CA ALA A 52 2.62 -6.60 11.19
C ALA A 52 3.09 -6.55 9.74
N ASN A 53 3.76 -7.62 9.30
CA ASN A 53 4.14 -7.80 7.90
C ASN A 53 3.29 -8.93 7.30
N VAL A 54 2.01 -8.63 7.10
CA VAL A 54 1.05 -9.55 6.51
C VAL A 54 0.98 -9.30 5.00
N ASN A 55 0.75 -10.37 4.24
CA ASN A 55 0.78 -10.37 2.77
C ASN A 55 -0.05 -9.22 2.17
N SER A 56 0.64 -8.20 1.65
CA SER A 56 0.03 -7.05 1.00
C SER A 56 -0.64 -7.50 -0.31
N GLY A 57 -1.91 -7.16 -0.50
CA GLY A 57 -2.64 -7.53 -1.72
C GLY A 57 -1.92 -7.11 -3.01
N LYS A 58 -2.14 -7.83 -4.12
CA LYS A 58 -1.37 -7.78 -5.39
C LYS A 58 -1.20 -6.42 -6.09
N ARG A 59 -1.84 -5.35 -5.60
CA ARG A 59 -1.82 -3.96 -6.16
C ARG A 59 -2.07 -3.81 -7.67
N ILE A 60 -2.71 -4.78 -8.33
CA ILE A 60 -3.00 -4.73 -9.76
C ILE A 60 -3.87 -3.51 -10.13
N ARG A 61 -4.96 -3.29 -9.39
CA ARG A 61 -5.89 -2.17 -9.66
C ARG A 61 -5.22 -0.80 -9.66
N PRO A 62 -4.50 -0.38 -8.60
CA PRO A 62 -3.85 0.92 -8.58
C PRO A 62 -2.70 1.05 -9.60
N ILE A 63 -1.93 -0.01 -9.86
CA ILE A 63 -0.88 0.04 -10.88
C ILE A 63 -1.47 0.24 -12.29
N MET A 64 -2.57 -0.45 -12.62
CA MET A 64 -3.27 -0.23 -13.88
C MET A 64 -3.78 1.21 -14.03
N CYS A 65 -4.24 1.82 -12.94
CA CYS A 65 -4.64 3.23 -12.94
C CYS A 65 -3.46 4.15 -13.27
N MET A 66 -2.31 3.95 -12.62
CA MET A 66 -1.09 4.74 -12.87
C MET A 66 -0.63 4.62 -14.33
N LEU A 67 -0.59 3.40 -14.87
CA LEU A 67 -0.23 3.15 -16.26
C LEU A 67 -1.21 3.84 -17.24
N ALA A 68 -2.52 3.80 -16.95
CA ALA A 68 -3.51 4.47 -17.78
C ALA A 68 -3.36 6.00 -17.78
N CYS A 69 -2.94 6.61 -16.66
CA CYS A 69 -2.68 8.05 -16.59
C CYS A 69 -1.38 8.48 -17.31
N GLN A 70 -0.46 7.55 -17.60
CA GLN A 70 0.79 7.83 -18.31
C GLN A 70 0.71 7.67 -19.84
N ALA A 71 -0.42 7.15 -20.35
CA ALA A 71 -0.63 6.83 -21.76
C ALA A 71 -1.01 8.02 -22.64
#